data_AF-A0A9W3DHA0-F1
#
_entry.id   AF-A0A9W3DHA0-F1
#
_cell.length_a   1.000
_cell.length_b   1.000
_cell.length_c   1.000
_cell.angle_alpha   90.00
_cell.angle_beta   90.00
_cell.angle_gamma   90.00
#
_symmetry.space_group_name_H-M   'P 1'
#
loop_
_entity.id
_entity.type
_entity.pdbx_description
1 polymer ?
#
loop_
_entity_poly.entity_id
_entity_poly.type
_entity_poly.pdbx_seq_one_letter_code
_entity_poly.pdbx_strand_id
1 'polypeptide(L)'
;MKTANVLKRMFSFFIFLLFSFVTKNMAYPLSTNSRWIINQRGERTKLACANWPAHLQTAVPEGLSKQPVDAVAEKIVAMGFNCVRLTWPLDLATNLTLGTIVTVRDSFQSLGLNNDISGFETNNPSMIDLPLIQAYKSVVTTLGKYNVMVILDNHLTKPGWCCGNDDGNGFFGDTFFDPATWISGLTYMATVFINEGNVVGMSLRNELRGPKQNVDDWFKYMQQGAEAVHEANPYILVILSGFSYDTDLSFVQSRPVNLSFSGKLVFELHRYAFTNTEIWSSKNPNDACGEVLKMIDDGGGFILRDFPVFLSEFGIDSRGGNVNDNRYIGCILGWAAENDVDWSIWALTGSYYLREGEQGMIEYYGVLGSDGISVRNNSFLQRLSLIQSTLRGPDPQPELDNLIFHPLTGLCMLQSSLDPTKTSRSAWRTPDQTHRLSSVRRVARPLVCRNGKPSQPLICS
;
A
#
# COMPACT_ATOMS: atom_id res chain seq x y z
N MET A 1 14.51 16.91 -71.41
CA MET A 1 13.41 17.19 -70.44
C MET A 1 12.69 15.89 -70.16
N LYS A 2 12.65 15.44 -68.89
CA LYS A 2 11.67 14.55 -68.21
C LYS A 2 11.37 13.19 -68.91
N THR A 3 11.38 12.00 -68.30
CA THR A 3 10.76 11.54 -67.04
C THR A 3 11.05 10.02 -66.87
N ALA A 4 11.19 9.53 -65.62
CA ALA A 4 10.62 8.28 -65.03
C ALA A 4 10.84 6.89 -65.72
N ASN A 5 11.07 5.72 -65.10
CA ASN A 5 11.00 5.17 -63.72
C ASN A 5 11.87 3.88 -63.70
N VAL A 6 12.90 3.75 -62.86
CA VAL A 6 12.94 3.00 -61.58
C VAL A 6 12.15 1.68 -61.54
N LEU A 7 12.87 0.55 -61.55
CA LEU A 7 12.40 -0.72 -61.00
C LEU A 7 13.55 -1.49 -60.32
N LYS A 8 13.26 -2.00 -59.12
CA LYS A 8 13.95 -3.03 -58.33
C LYS A 8 15.31 -2.70 -57.72
N ARG A 9 15.27 -2.39 -56.41
CA ARG A 9 15.92 -3.23 -55.37
C ARG A 9 15.28 -2.94 -54.02
N MET A 10 14.52 -3.92 -53.52
CA MET A 10 14.01 -3.94 -52.15
C MET A 10 15.20 -4.13 -51.20
N PHE A 11 15.47 -3.14 -50.36
CA PHE A 11 16.25 -3.30 -49.14
C PHE A 11 15.28 -3.11 -47.98
N SER A 12 14.74 -4.22 -47.46
CA SER A 12 14.03 -4.21 -46.18
C SER A 12 15.05 -4.01 -45.08
N PHE A 13 15.07 -2.82 -44.48
CA PHE A 13 15.66 -2.61 -43.16
C PHE A 13 14.69 -3.20 -42.12
N PHE A 14 14.91 -4.46 -41.73
CA PHE A 14 14.32 -5.00 -40.52
C PHE A 14 15.06 -4.39 -39.33
N ILE A 15 14.52 -3.31 -38.76
CA ILE A 15 14.90 -2.85 -37.42
C ILE A 15 14.29 -3.86 -36.45
N PHE A 16 15.09 -4.85 -36.05
CA PHE A 16 14.80 -5.64 -34.86
C PHE A 16 14.88 -4.68 -33.67
N LEU A 17 13.74 -4.15 -33.24
CA LEU A 17 13.56 -3.69 -31.87
C LEU A 17 13.73 -4.92 -30.97
N LEU A 18 14.97 -5.15 -30.54
CA LEU A 18 15.26 -5.93 -29.35
C LEU A 18 14.60 -5.19 -28.19
N PHE A 19 13.33 -5.49 -27.95
CA PHE A 19 12.77 -5.36 -26.61
C PHE A 19 13.59 -6.32 -25.75
N SER A 20 14.63 -5.78 -25.11
CA SER A 20 15.15 -6.38 -23.90
C SER A 20 13.97 -6.41 -22.94
N PHE A 21 13.27 -7.55 -22.91
CA PHE A 21 12.53 -7.96 -21.73
C PHE A 21 13.59 -8.11 -20.64
N VAL A 22 13.96 -7.00 -20.02
CA VAL A 22 14.47 -7.03 -18.67
C VAL A 22 13.27 -7.53 -17.89
N THR A 23 13.18 -8.85 -17.73
CA THR A 23 12.40 -9.43 -16.66
C THR A 23 12.97 -8.77 -15.40
N LYS A 24 12.33 -7.71 -14.93
CA LYS A 24 12.53 -7.24 -13.56
C LYS A 24 12.11 -8.43 -12.73
N ASN A 25 13.07 -9.30 -12.41
CA ASN A 25 12.88 -10.32 -11.40
C ASN A 25 12.41 -9.55 -10.18
N MET A 26 11.17 -9.83 -9.79
CA MET A 26 10.59 -9.35 -8.56
C MET A 26 11.61 -9.53 -7.45
N ALA A 27 11.87 -8.46 -6.71
CA ALA A 27 12.81 -8.44 -5.62
C ALA A 27 12.30 -9.37 -4.51
N TYR A 28 12.62 -10.67 -4.60
CA TYR A 28 12.18 -11.68 -3.65
C TYR A 28 13.35 -12.64 -3.35
N PRO A 29 13.49 -13.09 -2.09
CA PRO A 29 12.93 -12.52 -0.86
C PRO A 29 13.34 -11.07 -0.58
N LEU A 30 12.46 -10.35 0.13
CA LEU A 30 12.76 -9.06 0.73
C LEU A 30 13.34 -9.25 2.14
N SER A 31 14.14 -8.29 2.58
CA SER A 31 14.63 -8.19 3.96
C SER A 31 14.63 -6.74 4.43
N THR A 32 14.98 -6.51 5.69
CA THR A 32 15.09 -5.19 6.28
C THR A 32 16.53 -4.89 6.67
N ASN A 33 16.94 -3.64 6.46
CA ASN A 33 18.24 -3.11 6.87
C ASN A 33 18.03 -1.68 7.39
N SER A 34 18.17 -1.50 8.72
CA SER A 34 17.71 -0.28 9.40
C SER A 34 16.25 0.00 8.99
N ARG A 35 15.93 1.24 8.62
CA ARG A 35 14.59 1.67 8.20
C ARG A 35 14.15 1.24 6.80
N TRP A 36 14.97 0.49 6.07
CA TRP A 36 14.73 0.20 4.65
C TRP A 36 14.31 -1.25 4.41
N ILE A 37 13.34 -1.44 3.52
CA ILE A 37 13.07 -2.72 2.89
C ILE A 37 13.99 -2.86 1.68
N ILE A 38 14.77 -3.95 1.63
CA ILE A 38 15.79 -4.20 0.61
C ILE A 38 15.55 -5.54 -0.09
N ASN A 39 16.07 -5.65 -1.31
CA ASN A 39 16.13 -6.91 -2.05
C ASN A 39 17.38 -7.72 -1.69
N GLN A 40 17.52 -8.92 -2.28
CA GLN A 40 18.67 -9.80 -2.09
C GLN A 40 20.03 -9.16 -2.45
N ARG A 41 20.05 -8.10 -3.27
CA ARG A 41 21.26 -7.36 -3.65
C ARG A 41 21.57 -6.21 -2.69
N GLY A 42 20.77 -6.01 -1.65
CA GLY A 42 20.92 -4.89 -0.70
C GLY A 42 20.28 -3.58 -1.17
N GLU A 43 19.65 -3.55 -2.34
CA GLU A 43 19.07 -2.34 -2.92
C GLU A 43 17.69 -2.08 -2.32
N ARG A 44 17.34 -0.79 -2.11
CA ARG A 44 16.02 -0.37 -1.63
C ARG A 44 14.90 -0.83 -2.58
N THR A 45 13.94 -1.57 -2.06
CA THR A 45 12.70 -1.93 -2.76
C THR A 45 11.54 -1.15 -2.18
N LYS A 46 11.01 -0.16 -2.91
CA LYS A 46 9.81 0.59 -2.53
C LYS A 46 8.56 -0.27 -2.66
N LEU A 47 7.69 -0.26 -1.66
CA LEU A 47 6.32 -0.78 -1.72
C LEU A 47 5.36 0.41 -1.90
N ALA A 48 4.75 0.47 -3.08
CA ALA A 48 3.72 1.44 -3.43
C ALA A 48 2.45 0.66 -3.78
N CYS A 49 1.65 0.38 -2.76
CA CYS A 49 0.54 -0.57 -2.86
C CYS A 49 -0.83 0.09 -2.89
N ALA A 50 -1.83 -0.71 -3.24
CA ALA A 50 -3.22 -0.43 -2.91
C ALA A 50 -3.80 -1.57 -2.05
N ASN A 51 -4.64 -1.24 -1.08
CA ASN A 51 -5.38 -2.23 -0.30
C ASN A 51 -6.47 -2.83 -1.19
N TRP A 52 -6.50 -4.15 -1.35
CA TRP A 52 -7.55 -4.84 -2.10
C TRP A 52 -8.41 -5.66 -1.14
N PRO A 53 -9.65 -5.20 -0.86
CA PRO A 53 -10.54 -5.95 0.02
C PRO A 53 -10.92 -7.31 -0.59
N ALA A 54 -10.81 -8.34 0.23
CA ALA A 54 -11.24 -9.72 -0.02
C ALA A 54 -11.69 -10.43 1.28
N HIS A 55 -11.75 -9.69 2.39
CA HIS A 55 -12.13 -10.19 3.71
C HIS A 55 -13.63 -10.04 4.02
N LEU A 56 -14.40 -9.42 3.13
CA LEU A 56 -15.84 -9.22 3.32
C LEU A 56 -16.61 -10.53 3.20
N GLN A 57 -17.94 -10.49 3.36
CA GLN A 57 -18.82 -11.66 3.46
C GLN A 57 -18.65 -12.68 2.33
N THR A 58 -18.28 -12.22 1.13
CA THR A 58 -18.04 -13.10 -0.02
C THR A 58 -16.73 -13.89 0.09
N ALA A 59 -15.76 -13.42 0.89
CA ALA A 59 -14.42 -13.95 1.07
C ALA A 59 -13.64 -14.17 -0.24
N VAL A 60 -13.87 -13.29 -1.22
CA VAL A 60 -13.16 -13.23 -2.51
C VAL A 60 -12.89 -11.76 -2.85
N PRO A 61 -11.81 -11.42 -3.59
CA PRO A 61 -11.50 -10.03 -3.88
C PRO A 61 -12.63 -9.27 -4.60
N GLU A 62 -12.85 -8.04 -4.15
CA GLU A 62 -13.88 -7.16 -4.69
C GLU A 62 -13.63 -6.83 -6.17
N GLY A 63 -14.71 -6.77 -6.96
CA GLY A 63 -14.67 -6.30 -8.36
C GLY A 63 -14.40 -7.37 -9.43
N LEU A 64 -14.13 -8.62 -9.05
CA LEU A 64 -13.94 -9.74 -9.98
C LEU A 64 -15.20 -10.16 -10.77
N SER A 65 -16.40 -9.75 -10.36
CA SER A 65 -17.59 -9.86 -11.23
C SER A 65 -17.57 -8.87 -12.40
N LYS A 66 -16.73 -7.84 -12.34
CA LYS A 66 -16.66 -6.75 -13.34
C LYS A 66 -15.48 -6.89 -14.30
N GLN A 67 -14.38 -7.51 -13.87
CA GLN A 67 -13.18 -7.71 -14.69
C GLN A 67 -12.45 -9.03 -14.38
N PRO A 68 -11.74 -9.60 -15.36
CA PRO A 68 -10.80 -10.69 -15.11
C PRO A 68 -9.67 -10.23 -14.19
N VAL A 69 -9.14 -11.13 -13.36
CA VAL A 69 -8.01 -10.83 -12.46
C VAL A 69 -6.81 -10.28 -13.24
N ASP A 70 -6.55 -10.81 -14.43
CA ASP A 70 -5.51 -10.34 -15.35
C ASP A 70 -5.64 -8.82 -15.64
N ALA A 71 -6.85 -8.35 -15.99
CA ALA A 71 -7.08 -6.94 -16.28
C ALA A 71 -6.93 -6.05 -15.03
N VAL A 72 -7.30 -6.56 -13.85
CA VAL A 72 -7.08 -5.86 -12.58
C VAL A 72 -5.57 -5.74 -12.31
N ALA A 73 -4.81 -6.81 -12.51
CA ALA A 73 -3.35 -6.85 -12.33
C ALA A 73 -2.63 -5.86 -13.27
N GLU A 74 -3.00 -5.86 -14.56
CA GLU A 74 -2.48 -4.89 -15.53
C GLU A 74 -2.79 -3.44 -15.11
N LYS A 75 -4.00 -3.21 -14.60
CA LYS A 75 -4.42 -1.88 -14.16
C LYS A 75 -3.66 -1.40 -12.91
N ILE A 76 -3.41 -2.28 -11.94
CA ILE A 76 -2.58 -1.99 -10.78
C ILE A 76 -1.22 -1.45 -11.24
N VAL A 77 -0.57 -2.15 -12.18
CA VAL A 77 0.73 -1.74 -12.74
C VAL A 77 0.61 -0.44 -13.54
N ALA A 78 -0.43 -0.29 -14.37
CA ALA A 78 -0.64 0.91 -15.19
C ALA A 78 -0.90 2.17 -14.35
N MET A 79 -1.47 2.03 -13.15
CA MET A 79 -1.65 3.12 -12.18
C MET A 79 -0.37 3.46 -11.40
N GLY A 80 0.72 2.71 -11.61
CA GLY A 80 2.02 2.92 -10.98
C GLY A 80 2.18 2.22 -9.63
N PHE A 81 1.24 1.35 -9.23
CA PHE A 81 1.43 0.49 -8.06
C PHE A 81 2.28 -0.73 -8.43
N ASN A 82 3.02 -1.25 -7.47
CA ASN A 82 3.82 -2.47 -7.64
C ASN A 82 3.43 -3.58 -6.66
N CYS A 83 2.46 -3.32 -5.79
CA CYS A 83 1.97 -4.28 -4.81
C CYS A 83 0.49 -4.08 -4.49
N VAL A 84 -0.09 -5.10 -3.86
CA VAL A 84 -1.38 -5.00 -3.17
C VAL A 84 -1.24 -5.50 -1.74
N ARG A 85 -1.90 -4.83 -0.80
CA ARG A 85 -2.20 -5.40 0.52
C ARG A 85 -3.56 -6.11 0.40
N LEU A 86 -3.51 -7.42 0.23
CA LEU A 86 -4.68 -8.26 -0.03
C LEU A 86 -5.22 -8.77 1.30
N THR A 87 -6.38 -8.25 1.68
CA THR A 87 -7.00 -8.56 2.98
C THR A 87 -7.64 -9.94 2.97
N TRP A 88 -7.67 -10.65 4.09
CA TRP A 88 -8.39 -11.92 4.22
C TRP A 88 -9.01 -12.06 5.63
N PRO A 89 -10.14 -12.78 5.78
CA PRO A 89 -10.73 -13.06 7.08
C PRO A 89 -10.12 -14.33 7.68
N LEU A 90 -9.88 -14.39 8.99
CA LEU A 90 -9.25 -15.54 9.66
C LEU A 90 -9.97 -16.85 9.37
N ASP A 91 -11.31 -16.83 9.37
CA ASP A 91 -12.15 -18.00 9.06
C ASP A 91 -11.86 -18.60 7.68
N LEU A 92 -11.34 -17.83 6.70
CA LEU A 92 -10.93 -18.38 5.40
C LEU A 92 -9.82 -19.44 5.57
N ALA A 93 -8.95 -19.25 6.57
CA ALA A 93 -7.85 -20.16 6.89
C ALA A 93 -8.22 -21.23 7.93
N THR A 94 -9.14 -20.93 8.85
CA THR A 94 -9.38 -21.77 10.05
C THR A 94 -10.73 -22.50 10.04
N ASN A 95 -11.72 -22.02 9.29
CA ASN A 95 -13.00 -22.69 9.13
C ASN A 95 -12.98 -23.53 7.86
N LEU A 96 -12.76 -24.85 8.01
CA LEU A 96 -12.66 -25.79 6.89
C LEU A 96 -13.89 -25.75 5.97
N THR A 97 -15.10 -25.61 6.51
CA THR A 97 -16.30 -25.55 5.67
C THR A 97 -16.29 -24.31 4.79
N LEU A 98 -15.99 -23.15 5.37
CA LEU A 98 -15.90 -21.90 4.61
C LEU A 98 -14.75 -21.95 3.60
N GLY A 99 -13.54 -22.30 4.04
CA GLY A 99 -12.35 -22.19 3.18
C GLY A 99 -12.30 -23.22 2.05
N THR A 100 -12.66 -24.48 2.34
CA THR A 100 -12.36 -25.61 1.43
C THR A 100 -13.58 -26.27 0.80
N ILE A 101 -14.79 -26.03 1.31
CA ILE A 101 -16.03 -26.61 0.79
C ILE A 101 -16.86 -25.57 0.04
N VAL A 102 -17.11 -24.41 0.67
CA VAL A 102 -17.88 -23.32 0.04
C VAL A 102 -17.12 -22.79 -1.16
N THR A 103 -17.77 -22.81 -2.33
CA THR A 103 -17.24 -22.21 -3.55
C THR A 103 -17.56 -20.71 -3.65
N VAL A 104 -16.92 -19.99 -4.56
CA VAL A 104 -17.28 -18.59 -4.85
C VAL A 104 -18.77 -18.48 -5.24
N ARG A 105 -19.27 -19.43 -6.05
CA ARG A 105 -20.67 -19.51 -6.42
C ARG A 105 -21.58 -19.69 -5.22
N ASP A 106 -21.29 -20.66 -4.34
CA ASP A 106 -22.10 -20.92 -3.14
C ASP A 106 -22.17 -19.69 -2.24
N SER A 107 -21.02 -19.03 -2.04
CA SER A 107 -20.90 -17.78 -1.28
C SER A 107 -21.82 -16.71 -1.87
N PHE A 108 -21.77 -16.47 -3.18
CA PHE A 108 -22.59 -15.46 -3.85
C PHE A 108 -24.09 -15.80 -3.82
N GLN A 109 -24.44 -17.07 -4.04
CA GLN A 109 -25.82 -17.55 -3.97
C GLN A 109 -26.43 -17.34 -2.58
N SER A 110 -25.67 -17.65 -1.53
CA SER A 110 -26.11 -17.48 -0.15
C SER A 110 -26.41 -16.02 0.23
N LEU A 111 -25.79 -15.07 -0.49
CA LEU A 111 -25.93 -13.63 -0.29
C LEU A 111 -26.89 -12.97 -1.30
N GLY A 112 -27.50 -13.75 -2.21
CA GLY A 112 -28.42 -13.24 -3.23
C GLY A 112 -27.76 -12.39 -4.32
N LEU A 113 -26.47 -12.60 -4.58
CA LEU A 113 -25.65 -11.82 -5.53
C LEU A 113 -25.73 -12.35 -6.97
N ASN A 114 -26.95 -12.58 -7.49
CA ASN A 114 -27.15 -13.26 -8.77
C ASN A 114 -26.48 -12.56 -9.97
N ASN A 115 -26.50 -11.22 -10.00
CA ASN A 115 -25.83 -10.46 -11.07
C ASN A 115 -24.31 -10.61 -11.02
N ASP A 116 -23.74 -10.66 -9.81
CA ASP A 116 -22.30 -10.85 -9.64
C ASP A 116 -21.86 -12.26 -10.01
N ILE A 117 -22.73 -13.28 -9.82
CA ILE A 117 -22.45 -14.65 -10.32
C ILE A 117 -22.27 -14.60 -11.84
N SER A 118 -23.23 -14.05 -12.58
CA SER A 118 -23.13 -13.97 -14.05
C SER A 118 -21.92 -13.15 -14.52
N GLY A 119 -21.62 -12.06 -13.83
CA GLY A 119 -20.43 -11.25 -14.09
C GLY A 119 -19.13 -12.04 -13.84
N PHE A 120 -19.06 -12.79 -12.74
CA PHE A 120 -17.90 -13.58 -12.37
C PHE A 120 -17.72 -14.79 -13.29
N GLU A 121 -18.79 -15.45 -13.71
CA GLU A 121 -18.76 -16.50 -14.75
C GLU A 121 -18.19 -15.98 -16.07
N THR A 122 -18.56 -14.75 -16.44
CA THR A 122 -18.07 -14.12 -17.67
C THR A 122 -16.60 -13.76 -17.57
N ASN A 123 -16.20 -13.15 -16.45
CA ASN A 123 -14.88 -12.55 -16.30
C ASN A 123 -13.83 -13.51 -15.75
N ASN A 124 -14.23 -14.47 -14.92
CA ASN A 124 -13.35 -15.39 -14.19
C ASN A 124 -13.94 -16.82 -14.13
N PRO A 125 -14.31 -17.43 -15.29
CA PRO A 125 -15.02 -18.71 -15.35
C PRO A 125 -14.28 -19.86 -14.66
N SER A 126 -12.96 -19.84 -14.64
CA SER A 126 -12.15 -20.89 -14.01
C SER A 126 -12.14 -20.83 -12.47
N MET A 127 -12.66 -19.76 -11.86
CA MET A 127 -12.60 -19.54 -10.41
C MET A 127 -13.96 -19.59 -9.72
N ILE A 128 -15.07 -19.41 -10.44
CA ILE A 128 -16.41 -19.31 -9.83
C ILE A 128 -16.82 -20.55 -9.04
N ASP A 129 -16.38 -21.73 -9.47
CA ASP A 129 -16.68 -23.02 -8.83
C ASP A 129 -15.51 -23.54 -7.97
N LEU A 130 -14.49 -22.72 -7.73
CA LEU A 130 -13.39 -23.08 -6.81
C LEU A 130 -13.80 -22.81 -5.36
N PRO A 131 -13.31 -23.64 -4.41
CA PRO A 131 -13.35 -23.30 -3.00
C PRO A 131 -12.70 -21.94 -2.72
N LEU A 132 -13.23 -21.20 -1.76
CA LEU A 132 -12.80 -19.81 -1.48
C LEU A 132 -11.28 -19.67 -1.31
N ILE A 133 -10.61 -20.58 -0.59
CA ILE A 133 -9.14 -20.50 -0.42
C ILE A 133 -8.39 -20.73 -1.75
N GLN A 134 -8.93 -21.57 -2.65
CA GLN A 134 -8.33 -21.81 -3.96
C GLN A 134 -8.57 -20.65 -4.92
N ALA A 135 -9.74 -19.99 -4.83
CA ALA A 135 -9.99 -18.74 -5.56
C ALA A 135 -9.04 -17.63 -5.09
N TYR A 136 -8.87 -17.45 -3.78
CA TYR A 136 -7.92 -16.50 -3.20
C TYR A 136 -6.49 -16.79 -3.67
N LYS A 137 -6.05 -18.06 -3.63
CA LYS A 137 -4.75 -18.48 -4.16
C LYS A 137 -4.60 -18.19 -5.66
N SER A 138 -5.63 -18.47 -6.45
CA SER A 138 -5.61 -18.21 -7.91
C SER A 138 -5.41 -16.73 -8.23
N VAL A 139 -5.98 -15.83 -7.41
CA VAL A 139 -5.74 -14.38 -7.53
C VAL A 139 -4.28 -14.05 -7.23
N VAL A 140 -3.74 -14.52 -6.09
CA VAL A 140 -2.35 -14.29 -5.71
C VAL A 140 -1.36 -14.79 -6.77
N THR A 141 -1.53 -16.02 -7.26
CA THR A 141 -0.69 -16.58 -8.33
C THR A 141 -0.80 -15.75 -9.62
N THR A 142 -1.99 -15.24 -9.95
CA THR A 142 -2.18 -14.42 -11.16
C THR A 142 -1.48 -13.07 -11.02
N LEU A 143 -1.57 -12.40 -9.86
CA LEU A 143 -0.83 -11.16 -9.60
C LEU A 143 0.69 -11.33 -9.80
N GLY A 144 1.24 -12.49 -9.44
CA GLY A 144 2.65 -12.81 -9.65
C GLY A 144 3.07 -12.83 -11.12
N LYS A 145 2.19 -13.25 -12.04
CA LYS A 145 2.46 -13.22 -13.51
C LYS A 145 2.68 -11.81 -14.04
N TYR A 146 2.11 -10.81 -13.38
CA TYR A 146 2.24 -9.39 -13.72
C TYR A 146 3.29 -8.66 -12.86
N ASN A 147 4.08 -9.40 -12.08
CA ASN A 147 5.06 -8.86 -11.12
C ASN A 147 4.44 -7.91 -10.08
N VAL A 148 3.19 -8.17 -9.67
CA VAL A 148 2.54 -7.47 -8.57
C VAL A 148 2.83 -8.22 -7.27
N MET A 149 3.56 -7.57 -6.36
CA MET A 149 3.83 -8.14 -5.04
C MET A 149 2.56 -8.15 -4.18
N VAL A 150 2.47 -9.09 -3.25
CA VAL A 150 1.31 -9.28 -2.37
C VAL A 150 1.78 -9.24 -0.92
N ILE A 151 1.11 -8.40 -0.14
CA ILE A 151 1.14 -8.43 1.32
C ILE A 151 -0.18 -9.05 1.75
N LEU A 152 -0.12 -10.18 2.44
CA LEU A 152 -1.32 -10.82 3.00
C LEU A 152 -1.70 -10.08 4.28
N ASP A 153 -2.95 -9.68 4.42
CA ASP A 153 -3.40 -8.92 5.59
C ASP A 153 -4.54 -9.62 6.32
N ASN A 154 -4.29 -10.08 7.55
CA ASN A 154 -5.37 -10.64 8.36
C ASN A 154 -6.27 -9.51 8.89
N HIS A 155 -7.36 -9.26 8.19
CA HIS A 155 -8.13 -8.03 8.39
C HIS A 155 -9.20 -8.15 9.48
N LEU A 156 -9.83 -9.32 9.56
CA LEU A 156 -10.94 -9.61 10.47
C LEU A 156 -10.93 -11.10 10.81
N THR A 157 -11.66 -11.52 11.84
CA THR A 157 -11.87 -12.95 12.04
C THR A 157 -12.97 -13.49 11.14
N LYS A 158 -14.18 -12.94 11.28
CA LYS A 158 -15.33 -13.33 10.48
C LYS A 158 -15.38 -12.53 9.18
N PRO A 159 -15.79 -13.14 8.06
CA PRO A 159 -16.05 -12.40 6.82
C PRO A 159 -17.04 -11.27 7.06
N GLY A 160 -16.68 -10.03 6.76
CA GLY A 160 -17.52 -8.87 7.10
C GLY A 160 -16.85 -7.51 6.95
N TRP A 161 -17.58 -6.48 7.36
CA TRP A 161 -17.11 -5.09 7.47
C TRP A 161 -16.71 -4.78 8.92
N CYS A 162 -15.81 -3.83 9.11
CA CYS A 162 -15.29 -3.35 10.40
C CYS A 162 -15.32 -1.80 10.44
N CYS A 163 -14.89 -1.08 11.47
CA CYS A 163 -14.10 -1.46 12.63
C CYS A 163 -14.68 -0.76 13.88
N GLY A 164 -15.73 -1.34 14.45
CA GLY A 164 -16.33 -0.84 15.69
C GLY A 164 -15.41 -1.09 16.89
N ASN A 165 -15.55 -0.32 17.96
CA ASN A 165 -14.84 -0.60 19.22
C ASN A 165 -15.40 -1.85 19.95
N ASP A 166 -16.61 -2.27 19.57
CA ASP A 166 -17.41 -3.31 20.21
C ASP A 166 -17.84 -4.40 19.22
N ASP A 167 -17.22 -4.48 18.05
CA ASP A 167 -17.53 -5.48 17.02
C ASP A 167 -17.01 -6.91 17.35
N GLY A 168 -16.41 -7.08 18.52
CA GLY A 168 -15.90 -8.37 19.01
C GLY A 168 -14.69 -8.90 18.24
N ASN A 169 -13.99 -8.05 17.48
CA ASN A 169 -12.79 -8.42 16.70
C ASN A 169 -11.55 -7.56 17.03
N GLY A 170 -11.69 -6.55 17.88
CA GLY A 170 -10.70 -5.48 18.05
C GLY A 170 -9.42 -5.89 18.77
N PHE A 171 -9.47 -6.82 19.72
CA PHE A 171 -8.29 -7.24 20.47
C PHE A 171 -8.30 -8.72 20.86
N PHE A 172 -7.14 -9.24 21.22
CA PHE A 172 -6.98 -10.62 21.71
C PHE A 172 -7.96 -10.92 22.86
N GLY A 173 -8.67 -12.05 22.75
CA GLY A 173 -9.69 -12.45 23.72
C GLY A 173 -11.06 -11.77 23.52
N ASP A 174 -11.26 -11.02 22.45
CA ASP A 174 -12.60 -10.67 21.99
C ASP A 174 -13.38 -11.88 21.48
N THR A 175 -14.71 -11.73 21.42
CA THR A 175 -15.67 -12.79 21.10
C THR A 175 -15.27 -13.61 19.87
N PHE A 176 -14.71 -12.95 18.86
CA PHE A 176 -14.28 -13.59 17.62
C PHE A 176 -12.76 -13.66 17.47
N PHE A 177 -11.97 -13.19 18.44
CA PHE A 177 -10.52 -13.10 18.30
C PHE A 177 -9.78 -13.92 19.35
N ASP A 178 -9.80 -15.24 19.13
CA ASP A 178 -9.00 -16.21 19.89
C ASP A 178 -7.54 -16.24 19.38
N PRO A 179 -6.54 -16.02 20.25
CA PRO A 179 -5.14 -15.98 19.84
C PRO A 179 -4.60 -17.30 19.26
N ALA A 180 -5.01 -18.45 19.79
CA ALA A 180 -4.53 -19.75 19.32
C ALA A 180 -5.05 -20.03 17.90
N THR A 181 -6.34 -19.78 17.66
CA THR A 181 -6.95 -19.86 16.34
C THR A 181 -6.28 -18.89 15.36
N TRP A 182 -5.98 -17.67 15.80
CA TRP A 182 -5.30 -16.67 14.97
C TRP A 182 -3.89 -17.11 14.56
N ILE A 183 -3.06 -17.56 15.51
CA ILE A 183 -1.73 -18.11 15.21
C ILE A 183 -1.83 -19.26 14.22
N SER A 184 -2.77 -20.19 14.39
CA SER A 184 -2.98 -21.31 13.46
C SER A 184 -3.34 -20.83 12.05
N GLY A 185 -4.20 -19.81 11.92
CA GLY A 185 -4.56 -19.24 10.62
C GLY A 185 -3.40 -18.50 9.96
N LEU A 186 -2.58 -17.77 10.73
CA LEU A 186 -1.35 -17.14 10.22
C LEU A 186 -0.38 -18.20 9.69
N THR A 187 -0.11 -19.26 10.47
CA THR A 187 0.74 -20.39 10.03
C THR A 187 0.20 -21.03 8.75
N TYR A 188 -1.12 -21.25 8.66
CA TYR A 188 -1.75 -21.81 7.47
C TYR A 188 -1.51 -20.94 6.23
N MET A 189 -1.82 -19.63 6.32
CA MET A 189 -1.64 -18.71 5.19
C MET A 189 -0.17 -18.59 4.78
N ALA A 190 0.75 -18.46 5.74
CA ALA A 190 2.19 -18.45 5.47
C ALA A 190 2.64 -19.72 4.73
N THR A 191 2.16 -20.89 5.15
CA THR A 191 2.47 -22.19 4.53
C THR A 191 1.90 -22.32 3.12
N VAL A 192 0.64 -21.94 2.90
CA VAL A 192 -0.02 -22.02 1.59
C VAL A 192 0.73 -21.22 0.53
N PHE A 193 1.33 -20.09 0.93
CA PHE A 193 1.97 -19.13 0.04
C PHE A 193 3.51 -19.21 0.02
N ILE A 194 4.14 -20.20 0.66
CA ILE A 194 5.61 -20.30 0.74
C ILE A 194 6.32 -20.36 -0.62
N ASN A 195 5.66 -20.93 -1.64
CA ASN A 195 6.21 -21.08 -2.98
C ASN A 195 5.75 -19.98 -3.95
N GLU A 196 4.93 -19.02 -3.51
CA GLU A 196 4.47 -17.90 -4.33
C GLU A 196 5.44 -16.72 -4.14
N GLY A 197 6.44 -16.62 -5.02
CA GLY A 197 7.52 -15.62 -4.89
C GLY A 197 7.08 -14.16 -4.98
N ASN A 198 5.81 -13.88 -5.30
CA ASN A 198 5.23 -12.55 -5.21
C ASN A 198 4.61 -12.22 -3.86
N VAL A 199 4.43 -13.19 -2.97
CA VAL A 199 4.02 -12.90 -1.60
C VAL A 199 5.26 -12.44 -0.84
N VAL A 200 5.31 -11.15 -0.49
CA VAL A 200 6.51 -10.52 0.08
C VAL A 200 6.38 -10.16 1.55
N GLY A 201 5.17 -10.21 2.11
CA GLY A 201 4.94 -9.89 3.50
C GLY A 201 3.59 -10.37 4.01
N MET A 202 3.44 -10.39 5.33
CA MET A 202 2.16 -10.60 5.99
C MET A 202 1.95 -9.60 7.13
N SER A 203 0.89 -8.78 7.02
CA SER A 203 0.35 -7.96 8.11
C SER A 203 -0.44 -8.86 9.04
N LEU A 204 0.00 -8.94 10.29
CA LEU A 204 -0.45 -9.98 11.20
C LEU A 204 -1.89 -9.80 11.67
N ARG A 205 -2.33 -8.56 11.90
CA ARG A 205 -3.71 -8.26 12.29
C ARG A 205 -4.04 -6.79 12.04
N ASN A 206 -5.13 -6.49 11.36
CA ASN A 206 -5.59 -5.12 11.14
C ASN A 206 -6.15 -4.46 12.40
N GLU A 207 -5.68 -3.24 12.70
CA GLU A 207 -6.31 -2.27 13.62
C GLU A 207 -6.66 -2.83 15.01
N LEU A 208 -5.64 -3.24 15.79
CA LEU A 208 -5.89 -3.61 17.18
C LEU A 208 -6.49 -2.39 17.93
N ARG A 209 -7.62 -2.61 18.61
CA ARG A 209 -8.47 -1.53 19.14
C ARG A 209 -9.39 -2.01 20.26
N GLY A 210 -10.16 -1.09 20.82
CA GLY A 210 -11.18 -1.39 21.82
C GLY A 210 -10.66 -1.44 23.26
N PRO A 211 -11.55 -1.71 24.23
CA PRO A 211 -11.27 -1.53 25.66
C PRO A 211 -10.37 -2.61 26.27
N LYS A 212 -10.13 -3.73 25.58
CA LYS A 212 -9.27 -4.82 26.07
C LYS A 212 -7.79 -4.64 25.76
N GLN A 213 -7.43 -3.63 24.98
CA GLN A 213 -6.05 -3.35 24.59
C GLN A 213 -5.16 -3.25 25.83
N ASN A 214 -4.09 -4.03 25.82
CA ASN A 214 -3.07 -3.95 26.85
C ASN A 214 -1.71 -4.37 26.26
N VAL A 215 -0.66 -3.74 26.78
CA VAL A 215 0.71 -3.87 26.26
C VAL A 215 1.24 -5.30 26.41
N ASP A 216 0.94 -5.97 27.52
CA ASP A 216 1.48 -7.30 27.81
C ASP A 216 0.97 -8.36 26.84
N ASP A 217 -0.34 -8.38 26.56
CA ASP A 217 -0.92 -9.28 25.58
C ASP A 217 -0.48 -8.94 24.15
N TRP A 218 -0.33 -7.65 23.82
CA TRP A 218 0.22 -7.26 22.51
C TRP A 218 1.62 -7.86 22.32
N PHE A 219 2.55 -7.67 23.27
CA PHE A 219 3.89 -8.22 23.15
C PHE A 219 3.89 -9.74 23.10
N LYS A 220 3.06 -10.38 23.92
CA LYS A 220 2.96 -11.84 23.96
C LYS A 220 2.46 -12.39 22.61
N TYR A 221 1.31 -11.94 22.14
CA TYR A 221 0.66 -12.54 20.98
C TYR A 221 1.23 -12.05 19.66
N MET A 222 1.60 -10.78 19.51
CA MET A 222 2.22 -10.31 18.27
C MET A 222 3.58 -10.96 18.03
N GLN A 223 4.38 -11.20 19.08
CA GLN A 223 5.61 -11.98 18.94
C GLN A 223 5.33 -13.45 18.61
N GLN A 224 4.35 -14.09 19.26
CA GLN A 224 3.98 -15.48 18.93
C GLN A 224 3.50 -15.62 17.47
N GLY A 225 2.68 -14.69 17.00
CA GLY A 225 2.25 -14.64 15.60
C GLY A 225 3.43 -14.42 14.66
N ALA A 226 4.33 -13.50 14.98
CA ALA A 226 5.53 -13.24 14.18
C ALA A 226 6.44 -14.46 14.04
N GLU A 227 6.71 -15.16 15.15
CA GLU A 227 7.51 -16.40 15.14
C GLU A 227 6.82 -17.48 14.30
N ALA A 228 5.52 -17.68 14.49
CA ALA A 228 4.75 -18.69 13.76
C ALA A 228 4.73 -18.44 12.24
N VAL A 229 4.68 -17.17 11.82
CA VAL A 229 4.77 -16.79 10.40
C VAL A 229 6.16 -17.03 9.86
N HIS A 230 7.20 -16.58 10.57
CA HIS A 230 8.57 -16.74 10.11
C HIS A 230 9.01 -18.21 10.06
N GLU A 231 8.59 -19.03 11.02
CA GLU A 231 8.83 -20.48 11.02
C GLU A 231 8.18 -21.16 9.80
N ALA A 232 6.94 -20.79 9.48
CA ALA A 232 6.21 -21.34 8.34
C ALA A 232 6.70 -20.81 6.98
N ASN A 233 7.13 -19.55 6.92
CA ASN A 233 7.61 -18.90 5.71
C ASN A 233 8.71 -17.87 6.04
N PRO A 234 10.00 -18.27 6.03
CA PRO A 234 11.10 -17.39 6.41
C PRO A 234 11.46 -16.36 5.31
N TYR A 235 10.80 -16.43 4.15
CA TYR A 235 11.14 -15.60 3.01
C TYR A 235 10.43 -14.24 3.01
N ILE A 236 9.32 -14.11 3.74
CA ILE A 236 8.46 -12.92 3.72
C ILE A 236 8.75 -11.98 4.90
N LEU A 237 8.39 -10.71 4.72
CA LEU A 237 8.37 -9.73 5.80
C LEU A 237 7.24 -10.02 6.79
N VAL A 238 7.47 -9.72 8.06
CA VAL A 238 6.48 -9.84 9.14
C VAL A 238 6.13 -8.44 9.61
N ILE A 239 4.88 -8.04 9.44
CA ILE A 239 4.43 -6.66 9.65
C ILE A 239 3.55 -6.60 10.91
N LEU A 240 3.96 -5.80 11.91
CA LEU A 240 3.27 -5.64 13.18
C LEU A 240 2.45 -4.35 13.23
N SER A 241 1.17 -4.52 13.54
CA SER A 241 0.18 -3.47 13.76
C SER A 241 0.17 -2.94 15.19
N GLY A 242 -0.52 -1.82 15.42
CA GLY A 242 -0.50 -1.05 16.66
C GLY A 242 -1.87 -0.93 17.30
N PHE A 243 -1.92 -0.18 18.40
CA PHE A 243 -3.16 0.15 19.08
C PHE A 243 -3.93 1.27 18.39
N SER A 244 -5.19 1.40 18.81
CA SER A 244 -6.09 2.49 18.46
C SER A 244 -6.17 2.66 16.94
N TYR A 245 -6.53 1.59 16.24
CA TYR A 245 -6.63 1.59 14.78
C TYR A 245 -5.26 1.84 14.11
N ASP A 246 -4.22 1.18 14.60
CA ASP A 246 -2.84 1.34 14.10
C ASP A 246 -2.32 2.79 14.15
N THR A 247 -2.83 3.57 15.10
CA THR A 247 -2.37 4.93 15.34
C THR A 247 -1.27 5.02 16.39
N ASP A 248 -1.14 4.01 17.25
CA ASP A 248 -0.26 4.03 18.41
C ASP A 248 0.59 2.76 18.57
N LEU A 249 1.91 2.96 18.47
CA LEU A 249 2.99 2.03 18.79
C LEU A 249 3.96 2.65 19.80
N SER A 250 3.55 3.71 20.51
CA SER A 250 4.42 4.45 21.44
C SER A 250 5.03 3.56 22.53
N PHE A 251 4.30 2.52 22.97
CA PHE A 251 4.75 1.57 23.97
C PHE A 251 5.99 0.76 23.55
N VAL A 252 6.23 0.59 22.24
CA VAL A 252 7.41 -0.11 21.69
C VAL A 252 8.71 0.64 21.99
N GLN A 253 8.66 1.96 22.22
CA GLN A 253 9.83 2.73 22.61
C GLN A 253 10.43 2.27 23.94
N SER A 254 9.57 1.88 24.89
CA SER A 254 9.97 1.48 26.24
C SER A 254 10.32 0.00 26.36
N ARG A 255 9.80 -0.83 25.45
CA ARG A 255 9.95 -2.27 25.43
C ARG A 255 10.17 -2.73 23.99
N PRO A 256 11.40 -3.09 23.59
CA PRO A 256 11.64 -3.58 22.24
C PRO A 256 10.99 -4.95 22.01
N VAL A 257 10.56 -5.20 20.78
CA VAL A 257 10.09 -6.51 20.32
C VAL A 257 11.27 -7.47 20.31
N ASN A 258 11.10 -8.67 20.90
CA ASN A 258 12.13 -9.70 20.95
C ASN A 258 11.71 -10.92 20.10
N LEU A 259 12.44 -11.17 19.02
CA LEU A 259 12.19 -12.24 18.06
C LEU A 259 13.47 -13.03 17.81
N SER A 260 13.32 -14.32 17.49
CA SER A 260 14.42 -15.23 17.17
C SER A 260 15.08 -14.91 15.82
N PHE A 261 14.38 -14.18 14.96
CA PHE A 261 14.82 -13.79 13.62
C PHE A 261 15.08 -12.27 13.52
N SER A 262 15.83 -11.89 12.49
CA SER A 262 16.15 -10.49 12.18
C SER A 262 16.04 -10.24 10.68
N GLY A 263 16.04 -8.96 10.28
CA GLY A 263 16.00 -8.59 8.86
C GLY A 263 14.68 -8.89 8.16
N LYS A 264 13.58 -9.07 8.90
CA LYS A 264 12.23 -9.31 8.34
C LYS A 264 11.12 -8.48 8.97
N LEU A 265 11.40 -7.84 10.12
CA LEU A 265 10.42 -7.10 10.91
C LEU A 265 10.13 -5.71 10.29
N VAL A 266 8.86 -5.40 10.15
CA VAL A 266 8.32 -4.10 9.73
C VAL A 266 7.20 -3.72 10.70
N PHE A 267 7.03 -2.44 10.98
CA PHE A 267 5.87 -1.92 11.72
C PHE A 267 4.92 -1.21 10.78
N GLU A 268 3.63 -1.19 11.09
CA GLU A 268 2.64 -0.49 10.27
C GLU A 268 1.85 0.57 11.04
N LEU A 269 1.43 1.61 10.32
CA LEU A 269 0.63 2.71 10.84
C LEU A 269 -0.51 3.03 9.87
N HIS A 270 -1.68 3.38 10.41
CA HIS A 270 -2.82 3.87 9.64
C HIS A 270 -3.01 5.36 9.87
N ARG A 271 -3.22 6.15 8.82
CA ARG A 271 -3.58 7.56 8.95
C ARG A 271 -4.67 7.89 7.95
N TYR A 272 -5.85 8.27 8.44
CA TYR A 272 -6.96 8.70 7.60
C TYR A 272 -7.28 10.17 7.80
N ALA A 273 -7.89 10.77 6.77
CA ALA A 273 -8.37 12.15 6.85
C ALA A 273 -9.36 12.37 8.02
N PHE A 274 -10.14 11.34 8.35
CA PHE A 274 -11.13 11.40 9.41
C PHE A 274 -10.55 11.25 10.83
N THR A 275 -9.33 10.74 11.01
CA THR A 275 -8.72 10.48 12.33
C THR A 275 -8.60 11.75 13.18
N ASN A 276 -8.32 12.90 12.56
CA ASN A 276 -8.12 14.18 13.25
C ASN A 276 -8.97 15.32 12.67
N THR A 277 -10.23 15.02 12.34
CA THR A 277 -11.15 15.96 11.66
C THR A 277 -11.26 17.32 12.36
N GLU A 278 -11.24 17.35 13.69
CA GLU A 278 -11.31 18.60 14.47
C GLU A 278 -10.08 19.49 14.24
N ILE A 279 -8.88 18.90 14.13
CA ILE A 279 -7.63 19.63 13.88
C ILE A 279 -7.68 20.27 12.48
N TRP A 280 -8.09 19.49 11.47
CA TRP A 280 -8.16 19.95 10.08
C TRP A 280 -9.24 21.00 9.82
N SER A 281 -10.34 20.94 10.58
CA SER A 281 -11.47 21.87 10.44
C SER A 281 -11.24 23.18 11.19
N SER A 282 -10.59 23.15 12.36
CA SER A 282 -10.46 24.32 13.25
C SER A 282 -9.19 25.15 13.06
N LYS A 283 -8.10 24.56 12.53
CA LYS A 283 -6.80 25.23 12.40
C LYS A 283 -6.47 25.58 10.95
N ASN A 284 -5.52 26.49 10.76
CA ASN A 284 -4.95 26.69 9.43
C ASN A 284 -4.14 25.43 9.02
N PRO A 285 -4.00 25.14 7.72
CA PRO A 285 -3.42 23.88 7.26
C PRO A 285 -1.99 23.59 7.76
N ASN A 286 -1.17 24.63 7.97
CA ASN A 286 0.22 24.45 8.41
C ASN A 286 0.30 24.05 9.88
N ASP A 287 -0.46 24.73 10.75
CA ASP A 287 -0.50 24.39 12.17
C ASP A 287 -1.18 23.02 12.39
N ALA A 288 -2.25 22.74 11.64
CA ALA A 288 -2.88 21.41 11.63
C ALA A 288 -1.87 20.32 11.24
N CYS A 289 -1.12 20.55 10.16
CA CYS A 289 -0.10 19.61 9.71
C CYS A 289 0.99 19.42 10.76
N GLY A 290 1.55 20.50 11.34
CA GLY A 290 2.58 20.39 12.37
C GLY A 290 2.17 19.55 13.58
N GLU A 291 0.92 19.66 14.01
CA GLU A 291 0.36 18.87 15.11
C GLU A 291 0.13 17.41 14.71
N VAL A 292 -0.44 17.15 13.54
CA VAL A 292 -0.65 15.77 13.05
C VAL A 292 0.68 15.06 12.83
N LEU A 293 1.70 15.73 12.29
CA LEU A 293 3.03 15.15 12.15
C LEU A 293 3.66 14.83 13.51
N LYS A 294 3.42 15.65 14.53
CA LYS A 294 3.84 15.32 15.90
C LYS A 294 3.13 14.08 16.43
N MET A 295 1.82 13.94 16.21
CA MET A 295 1.06 12.74 16.59
C MET A 295 1.54 11.50 15.85
N ILE A 296 1.94 11.63 14.57
CA ILE A 296 2.57 10.54 13.82
C ILE A 296 3.91 10.15 14.44
N ASP A 297 4.77 11.12 14.74
CA ASP A 297 6.09 10.83 15.33
C ASP A 297 5.94 10.17 16.70
N ASP A 298 5.13 10.74 17.59
CA ASP A 298 4.87 10.21 18.94
C ASP A 298 4.22 8.81 18.89
N GLY A 299 3.33 8.58 17.93
CA GLY A 299 2.59 7.32 17.79
C GLY A 299 3.34 6.20 17.07
N GLY A 300 4.50 6.44 16.47
CA GLY A 300 5.26 5.37 15.81
C GLY A 300 6.25 5.83 14.74
N GLY A 301 6.21 7.10 14.31
CA GLY A 301 7.17 7.65 13.37
C GLY A 301 8.62 7.57 13.87
N PHE A 302 8.84 7.59 15.20
CA PHE A 302 10.17 7.39 15.79
C PHE A 302 10.81 6.04 15.43
N ILE A 303 10.02 5.02 15.06
CA ILE A 303 10.49 3.68 14.69
C ILE A 303 11.34 3.71 13.42
N LEU A 304 11.12 4.69 12.54
CA LEU A 304 11.89 4.93 11.31
C LEU A 304 13.39 5.24 11.55
N ARG A 305 13.84 5.30 12.80
CA ARG A 305 15.27 5.34 13.15
C ARG A 305 15.94 3.98 12.98
N ASP A 306 15.21 2.90 13.27
CA ASP A 306 15.77 1.57 13.45
C ASP A 306 15.09 0.50 12.56
N PHE A 307 13.80 0.65 12.24
CA PHE A 307 13.01 -0.30 11.46
C PHE A 307 12.16 0.37 10.38
N PRO A 308 11.77 -0.34 9.31
CA PRO A 308 10.83 0.21 8.34
C PRO A 308 9.46 0.42 8.98
N VAL A 309 8.81 1.52 8.61
CA VAL A 309 7.40 1.79 8.92
C VAL A 309 6.62 1.82 7.62
N PHE A 310 5.63 0.94 7.52
CA PHE A 310 4.71 0.83 6.40
C PHE A 310 3.44 1.63 6.71
N LEU A 311 3.15 2.67 5.93
CA LEU A 311 1.86 3.37 5.98
C LEU A 311 0.81 2.49 5.28
N SER A 312 0.39 1.42 5.95
CA SER A 312 -0.42 0.33 5.39
C SER A 312 -1.85 0.74 5.05
N GLU A 313 -2.36 1.80 5.67
CA GLU A 313 -3.60 2.44 5.25
C GLU A 313 -3.55 3.96 5.39
N PHE A 314 -3.94 4.62 4.31
CA PHE A 314 -4.32 6.02 4.31
C PHE A 314 -5.27 6.28 3.16
N GLY A 315 -6.06 7.35 3.25
CA GLY A 315 -7.01 7.67 2.21
C GLY A 315 -7.77 8.96 2.43
N ILE A 316 -8.47 9.35 1.38
CA ILE A 316 -9.41 10.47 1.33
C ILE A 316 -10.64 10.06 0.51
N ASP A 317 -11.73 10.79 0.68
CA ASP A 317 -12.82 10.80 -0.29
C ASP A 317 -12.31 11.29 -1.66
N SER A 318 -12.13 10.33 -2.56
CA SER A 318 -11.51 10.53 -3.86
C SER A 318 -12.42 11.27 -4.85
N ARG A 319 -13.66 11.62 -4.47
CA ARG A 319 -14.48 12.59 -5.23
C ARG A 319 -13.89 14.00 -5.20
N GLY A 320 -13.04 14.30 -4.21
CA GLY A 320 -12.28 15.55 -4.12
C GLY A 320 -13.06 16.76 -3.58
N GLY A 321 -14.33 16.59 -3.21
CA GLY A 321 -15.18 17.67 -2.68
C GLY A 321 -14.97 18.00 -1.20
N ASN A 322 -14.28 17.13 -0.44
CA ASN A 322 -14.09 17.31 1.00
C ASN A 322 -12.91 18.24 1.30
N VAL A 323 -13.20 19.36 1.96
CA VAL A 323 -12.20 20.40 2.30
C VAL A 323 -11.16 19.88 3.31
N ASN A 324 -11.59 19.12 4.32
CA ASN A 324 -10.69 18.60 5.36
C ASN A 324 -9.71 17.58 4.76
N ASP A 325 -10.23 16.66 3.95
CA ASP A 325 -9.43 15.67 3.23
C ASP A 325 -8.38 16.33 2.34
N ASN A 326 -8.76 17.39 1.63
CA ASN A 326 -7.85 18.16 0.78
C ASN A 326 -6.74 18.87 1.57
N ARG A 327 -7.02 19.33 2.80
CA ARG A 327 -6.02 19.90 3.72
C ARG A 327 -5.08 18.82 4.27
N TYR A 328 -5.67 17.69 4.67
CA TYR A 328 -4.98 16.54 5.24
C TYR A 328 -3.96 15.91 4.29
N ILE A 329 -4.41 15.56 3.09
CA ILE A 329 -3.65 14.67 2.20
C ILE A 329 -2.35 15.31 1.72
N GLY A 330 -2.29 16.64 1.60
CA GLY A 330 -1.06 17.33 1.27
C GLY A 330 0.03 17.15 2.32
N CYS A 331 -0.35 17.16 3.60
CA CYS A 331 0.55 16.96 4.73
C CYS A 331 1.12 15.53 4.75
N ILE A 332 0.25 14.52 4.59
CA ILE A 332 0.66 13.11 4.65
C ILE A 332 1.53 12.71 3.46
N LEU A 333 1.19 13.17 2.25
CA LEU A 333 2.06 12.94 1.08
C LEU A 333 3.42 13.61 1.27
N GLY A 334 3.46 14.79 1.89
CA GLY A 334 4.71 15.47 2.24
C GLY A 334 5.56 14.65 3.20
N TRP A 335 4.96 14.17 4.29
CA TRP A 335 5.64 13.30 5.27
C TRP A 335 6.13 11.99 4.65
N ALA A 336 5.30 11.35 3.82
CA ALA A 336 5.64 10.10 3.16
C ALA A 336 6.80 10.28 2.17
N ALA A 337 6.84 11.40 1.44
CA ALA A 337 7.95 11.74 0.56
C ALA A 337 9.23 12.08 1.34
N GLU A 338 9.12 12.86 2.41
CA GLU A 338 10.26 13.23 3.27
C GLU A 338 10.90 12.02 3.92
N ASN A 339 10.10 11.02 4.30
CA ASN A 339 10.58 9.82 4.99
C ASN A 339 10.80 8.63 4.05
N ASP A 340 10.43 8.74 2.78
CA ASP A 340 10.43 7.67 1.79
C ASP A 340 9.83 6.34 2.31
N VAL A 341 8.74 6.45 3.06
CA VAL A 341 8.07 5.30 3.69
C VAL A 341 7.40 4.43 2.63
N ASP A 342 7.35 3.14 2.88
CA ASP A 342 6.48 2.22 2.15
C ASP A 342 5.01 2.53 2.46
N TRP A 343 4.09 2.31 1.52
CA TRP A 343 2.70 2.70 1.74
C TRP A 343 1.69 1.85 0.95
N SER A 344 0.44 1.84 1.44
CA SER A 344 -0.70 1.25 0.76
C SER A 344 -1.94 2.14 0.90
N ILE A 345 -2.48 2.61 -0.24
CA ILE A 345 -3.68 3.46 -0.25
C ILE A 345 -4.92 2.61 -0.01
N TRP A 346 -5.81 3.04 0.89
CA TRP A 346 -7.14 2.45 1.02
C TRP A 346 -8.12 3.22 0.12
N ALA A 347 -8.73 2.59 -0.90
CA ALA A 347 -8.61 1.19 -1.34
C ALA A 347 -8.54 1.07 -2.87
N LEU A 348 -8.20 -0.11 -3.39
CA LEU A 348 -8.22 -0.39 -4.83
C LEU A 348 -9.65 -0.40 -5.37
N THR A 349 -10.57 -1.10 -4.68
CA THR A 349 -11.95 -1.29 -5.15
C THR A 349 -12.76 0.01 -5.15
N GLY A 350 -13.70 0.13 -6.10
CA GLY A 350 -14.64 1.26 -6.16
C GLY A 350 -16.05 0.95 -5.67
N SER A 351 -16.34 -0.31 -5.34
CA SER A 351 -17.62 -0.77 -4.79
C SER A 351 -17.47 -2.13 -4.12
N TYR A 352 -18.40 -2.49 -3.26
CA TYR A 352 -18.45 -3.79 -2.59
C TYR A 352 -19.56 -4.67 -3.18
N TYR A 353 -19.33 -5.98 -3.24
CA TYR A 353 -20.41 -6.95 -3.51
C TYR A 353 -21.53 -6.80 -2.48
N LEU A 354 -21.15 -6.78 -1.20
CA LEU A 354 -22.04 -6.57 -0.07
C LEU A 354 -21.25 -5.90 1.05
N ARG A 355 -21.74 -4.76 1.53
CA ARG A 355 -21.19 -4.08 2.70
C ARG A 355 -22.34 -3.60 3.58
N GLU A 356 -22.33 -4.01 4.85
CA GLU A 356 -23.35 -3.62 5.84
C GLU A 356 -24.80 -3.89 5.38
N GLY A 357 -25.00 -4.94 4.58
CA GLY A 357 -26.31 -5.33 4.04
C GLY A 357 -26.70 -4.64 2.73
N GLU A 358 -25.89 -3.70 2.22
CA GLU A 358 -26.11 -3.01 0.95
C GLU A 358 -25.27 -3.64 -0.17
N GLN A 359 -25.96 -4.10 -1.24
CA GLN A 359 -25.29 -4.62 -2.44
C GLN A 359 -24.78 -3.46 -3.31
N GLY A 360 -23.55 -3.57 -3.81
CA GLY A 360 -22.99 -2.57 -4.71
C GLY A 360 -22.63 -1.23 -4.05
N MET A 361 -22.55 -1.18 -2.72
CA MET A 361 -22.21 0.04 -1.98
C MET A 361 -20.92 0.65 -2.53
N ILE A 362 -20.93 1.95 -2.82
CA ILE A 362 -19.81 2.65 -3.47
C ILE A 362 -18.71 2.93 -2.44
N GLU A 363 -17.47 2.57 -2.79
CA GLU A 363 -16.29 2.96 -2.03
C GLU A 363 -15.74 4.28 -2.55
N TYR A 364 -16.05 5.39 -1.85
CA TYR A 364 -15.62 6.73 -2.24
C TYR A 364 -14.13 6.99 -1.99
N TYR A 365 -13.47 6.22 -1.13
CA TYR A 365 -12.03 6.21 -0.94
C TYR A 365 -11.32 5.33 -1.98
N GLY A 366 -12.09 4.63 -2.81
CA GLY A 366 -11.61 3.75 -3.88
C GLY A 366 -10.85 4.48 -4.97
N VAL A 367 -9.69 3.95 -5.36
CA VAL A 367 -8.90 4.38 -6.52
C VAL A 367 -9.67 4.09 -7.81
N LEU A 368 -10.34 2.94 -7.89
CA LEU A 368 -11.25 2.63 -8.99
C LEU A 368 -12.64 3.25 -8.78
N GLY A 369 -13.32 3.52 -9.89
CA GLY A 369 -14.72 3.91 -9.92
C GLY A 369 -15.64 2.75 -9.55
N SER A 370 -16.93 3.05 -9.31
CA SER A 370 -17.94 2.03 -8.99
C SER A 370 -18.21 1.06 -10.15
N ASP A 371 -17.79 1.40 -11.38
CA ASP A 371 -17.74 0.48 -12.51
C ASP A 371 -16.65 -0.60 -12.37
N GLY A 372 -15.74 -0.46 -11.40
CA GLY A 372 -14.56 -1.29 -11.22
C GLY A 372 -13.51 -1.10 -12.33
N ILE A 373 -13.73 -0.18 -13.28
CA ILE A 373 -12.95 -0.02 -14.51
C ILE A 373 -12.20 1.29 -14.54
N SER A 374 -12.90 2.41 -14.41
CA SER A 374 -12.30 3.72 -14.52
C SER A 374 -11.48 4.05 -13.28
N VAL A 375 -10.41 4.84 -13.43
CA VAL A 375 -9.77 5.49 -12.28
C VAL A 375 -10.70 6.59 -11.82
N ARG A 376 -11.12 6.57 -10.55
CA ARG A 376 -12.09 7.52 -9.98
C ARG A 376 -11.62 8.96 -10.10
N ASN A 377 -10.34 9.19 -9.82
CA ASN A 377 -9.75 10.53 -9.83
C ASN A 377 -8.30 10.50 -10.30
N ASN A 378 -8.10 10.73 -11.60
CA ASN A 378 -6.77 10.78 -12.21
C ASN A 378 -5.90 11.91 -11.64
N SER A 379 -6.51 13.04 -11.26
CA SER A 379 -5.75 14.14 -10.63
C SER A 379 -5.24 13.73 -9.26
N PHE A 380 -5.99 12.95 -8.48
CA PHE A 380 -5.52 12.43 -7.21
C PHE A 380 -4.46 11.34 -7.40
N LEU A 381 -4.67 10.40 -8.33
CA LEU A 381 -3.68 9.38 -8.65
C LEU A 381 -2.33 10.02 -9.05
N GLN A 382 -2.35 11.09 -9.84
CA GLN A 382 -1.15 11.85 -10.19
C GLN A 382 -0.42 12.40 -8.95
N ARG A 383 -1.14 12.76 -7.88
CA ARG A 383 -0.50 13.29 -6.65
C ARG A 383 0.36 12.25 -5.94
N LEU A 384 0.10 10.95 -6.16
CA LEU A 384 0.88 9.85 -5.61
C LEU A 384 2.19 9.60 -6.39
N SER A 385 2.37 10.18 -7.58
CA SER A 385 3.44 9.77 -8.51
C SER A 385 4.85 9.90 -7.94
N LEU A 386 5.11 10.93 -7.11
CA LEU A 386 6.43 11.07 -6.51
C LEU A 386 6.71 9.95 -5.50
N ILE A 387 5.74 9.67 -4.62
CA ILE A 387 5.91 8.66 -3.57
C ILE A 387 5.83 7.22 -4.10
N GLN A 388 5.47 7.01 -5.36
CA GLN A 388 5.63 5.72 -6.04
C GLN A 388 7.09 5.40 -6.36
N SER A 389 7.96 6.41 -6.42
CA SER A 389 9.39 6.25 -6.68
C SER A 389 10.17 5.96 -5.41
N THR A 390 11.30 5.27 -5.55
CA THR A 390 12.32 5.18 -4.49
C THR A 390 13.06 6.51 -4.41
N LEU A 391 12.90 7.26 -3.31
CA LEU A 391 13.51 8.59 -3.15
C LEU A 391 14.82 8.55 -2.35
N ARG A 392 14.97 7.56 -1.46
CA ARG A 392 16.13 7.38 -0.57
C ARG A 392 16.45 5.89 -0.46
N GLY A 393 17.61 5.55 0.08
CA GLY A 393 18.02 4.16 0.28
C GLY A 393 19.27 4.04 1.15
N PRO A 394 19.71 2.80 1.44
CA PRO A 394 20.90 2.54 2.24
C PRO A 394 22.21 2.88 1.52
N ASP A 395 22.22 2.88 0.19
CA ASP A 395 23.41 3.24 -0.61
C ASP A 395 23.68 4.76 -0.57
N PRO A 396 24.95 5.21 -0.75
CA PRO A 396 25.28 6.62 -0.87
C PRO A 396 24.48 7.24 -2.03
N GLN A 397 23.44 8.00 -1.68
CA GLN A 397 22.58 8.64 -2.66
C GLN A 397 23.30 9.83 -3.29
N PRO A 398 23.03 10.17 -4.55
CA PRO A 398 23.34 11.51 -5.04
C PRO A 398 22.70 12.53 -4.09
N GLU A 399 23.43 13.60 -3.75
CA GLU A 399 22.92 14.71 -2.93
C GLU A 399 21.61 15.24 -3.55
N LEU A 400 20.47 14.78 -3.03
CA LEU A 400 19.13 15.25 -3.37
C LEU A 400 18.81 16.55 -2.62
N ASP A 401 19.80 17.43 -2.48
CA ASP A 401 19.79 18.56 -1.55
C ASP A 401 18.81 19.69 -1.94
N ASN A 402 18.07 19.54 -3.05
CA ASN A 402 17.19 20.58 -3.59
C ASN A 402 15.84 20.05 -4.13
N LEU A 403 15.37 18.89 -3.67
CA LEU A 403 14.06 18.39 -4.09
C LEU A 403 12.92 19.05 -3.29
N ILE A 404 12.17 19.94 -3.94
CA ILE A 404 10.94 20.51 -3.35
C ILE A 404 9.74 19.77 -3.93
N PHE A 405 9.06 18.98 -3.09
CA PHE A 405 7.83 18.30 -3.47
C PHE A 405 6.64 19.26 -3.45
N HIS A 406 5.81 19.21 -4.49
CA HIS A 406 4.56 19.96 -4.57
C HIS A 406 3.36 19.01 -4.37
N PRO A 407 2.85 18.85 -3.13
CA PRO A 407 1.91 17.79 -2.78
C PRO A 407 0.52 17.92 -3.41
N LEU A 408 0.17 19.10 -3.93
CA LEU A 408 -1.08 19.30 -4.68
C LEU A 408 -1.03 18.77 -6.11
N THR A 409 0.17 18.63 -6.68
CA THR A 409 0.33 18.13 -8.07
C THR A 409 1.06 16.79 -8.15
N GLY A 410 1.72 16.33 -7.08
CA GLY A 410 2.55 15.13 -7.13
C GLY A 410 3.89 15.33 -7.83
N LEU A 411 4.25 16.58 -8.15
CA LEU A 411 5.41 16.92 -8.97
C LEU A 411 6.50 17.58 -8.13
N CYS A 412 7.72 17.60 -8.66
CA CYS A 412 8.82 18.34 -8.07
C CYS A 412 8.88 19.75 -8.65
N MET A 413 9.24 20.72 -7.81
CA MET A 413 9.58 22.07 -8.25
C MET A 413 11.04 22.09 -8.68
N LEU A 414 11.28 22.41 -9.94
CA LEU A 414 12.60 22.63 -10.50
C LEU A 414 12.84 24.13 -10.66
N GLN A 415 13.93 24.62 -10.08
CA GLN A 415 14.41 25.98 -10.33
C GLN A 415 14.90 26.09 -11.78
N SER A 416 14.52 27.17 -12.46
CA SER A 416 14.95 27.42 -13.83
C SER A 416 16.44 27.73 -13.88
N SER A 417 17.16 27.06 -14.77
CA SER A 417 18.58 27.34 -15.04
C SER A 417 18.81 28.69 -15.73
N LEU A 418 17.77 29.23 -16.39
CA LEU A 418 17.79 30.51 -17.08
C LEU A 418 17.42 31.69 -16.17
N ASP A 419 16.69 31.43 -15.09
CA ASP A 419 16.20 32.45 -14.17
C ASP A 419 15.97 31.81 -12.79
N PRO A 420 16.90 31.98 -11.83
CA PRO A 420 16.79 31.32 -10.53
C PRO A 420 15.61 31.81 -9.69
N THR A 421 14.92 32.89 -10.10
CA THR A 421 13.70 33.34 -9.43
C THR A 421 12.45 32.61 -9.89
N LYS A 422 12.56 31.79 -10.96
CA LYS A 422 11.45 31.02 -11.52
C LYS A 422 11.57 29.55 -11.21
N THR A 423 10.42 28.92 -11.00
CA THR A 423 10.30 27.48 -10.79
C THR A 423 9.29 26.89 -11.78
N SER A 424 9.58 25.70 -12.29
CA SER A 424 8.66 24.89 -13.08
C SER A 424 8.31 23.61 -12.32
N ARG A 425 7.20 22.94 -12.68
CA ARG A 425 6.85 21.63 -12.13
C ARG A 425 7.16 20.55 -13.13
N SER A 426 7.84 19.49 -12.72
CA SER A 426 8.09 18.32 -13.57
C SER A 426 7.96 17.01 -12.80
N ALA A 427 7.77 15.92 -13.52
CA ALA A 427 7.95 14.59 -12.95
C ALA A 427 9.39 14.44 -12.46
N TRP A 428 9.56 13.74 -11.35
CA TRP A 428 10.89 13.35 -10.91
C TRP A 428 11.47 12.33 -11.88
N ARG A 429 12.74 12.51 -12.26
CA ARG A 429 13.53 11.52 -12.98
C ARG A 429 14.74 11.25 -12.11
N THR A 430 15.02 9.98 -11.82
CA THR A 430 16.31 9.58 -11.27
C THR A 430 17.41 10.21 -12.13
N PRO A 431 18.48 10.77 -11.54
CA PRO A 431 19.68 11.05 -12.31
C PRO A 431 20.12 9.73 -12.93
N ASP A 432 20.04 9.65 -14.25
CA ASP A 432 20.58 8.55 -15.01
C ASP A 432 22.06 8.38 -14.59
N GLN A 433 22.55 7.15 -14.44
CA GLN A 433 23.93 6.85 -14.01
C GLN A 433 25.01 7.30 -15.04
N THR A 434 24.68 8.23 -15.93
CA THR A 434 25.46 8.60 -17.12
C THR A 434 25.87 10.07 -17.18
N HIS A 435 25.72 10.86 -16.11
CA HIS A 435 26.36 12.19 -16.05
C HIS A 435 27.06 12.46 -14.73
N ARG A 436 28.33 12.03 -14.64
CA ARG A 436 29.33 12.72 -13.80
C ARG A 436 29.40 14.18 -14.28
N LEU A 437 28.79 15.10 -13.54
CA LEU A 437 29.16 16.51 -13.64
C LEU A 437 30.03 16.87 -12.43
N SER A 438 31.25 17.24 -12.78
CA SER A 438 32.35 17.68 -11.95
C SER A 438 32.02 18.90 -11.09
N SER A 439 32.27 18.77 -9.79
CA SER A 439 32.80 19.78 -8.85
C SER A 439 32.32 21.25 -8.96
N VAL A 440 31.58 21.73 -7.95
CA VAL A 440 31.84 23.04 -7.29
C VAL A 440 31.37 22.97 -5.82
N ARG A 441 32.30 23.18 -4.88
CA ARG A 441 32.01 23.50 -3.46
C ARG A 441 31.47 24.94 -3.36
N ARG A 442 30.36 25.17 -2.63
CA ARG A 442 30.18 26.37 -1.78
C ARG A 442 28.97 26.24 -0.82
N VAL A 443 29.31 26.22 0.48
CA VAL A 443 28.70 26.91 1.63
C VAL A 443 27.21 26.69 1.95
N ALA A 444 26.98 25.74 2.87
CA ALA A 444 26.13 25.83 4.07
C ALA A 444 24.78 26.58 4.03
N ARG A 445 23.69 25.82 3.89
CA ARG A 445 22.55 25.61 4.84
C ARG A 445 21.26 25.28 4.07
N PRO A 446 20.62 24.12 4.29
CA PRO A 446 19.25 23.88 3.83
C PRO A 446 18.24 24.67 4.68
N LEU A 447 17.29 25.34 4.01
CA LEU A 447 16.17 26.06 4.61
C LEU A 447 15.15 25.06 5.18
N VAL A 448 15.05 25.03 6.51
CA VAL A 448 13.88 24.49 7.24
C VAL A 448 12.85 25.62 7.32
N CYS A 449 11.70 25.45 6.68
CA CYS A 449 10.57 26.36 6.88
C CYS A 449 10.01 26.18 8.31
N ARG A 450 10.54 26.95 9.27
CA ARG A 450 9.94 27.14 10.59
C ARG A 450 9.15 28.45 10.63
N ASN A 451 7.88 28.33 10.99
CA ASN A 451 6.90 29.41 11.05
C ASN A 451 7.25 30.39 12.19
N GLY A 452 7.20 31.70 11.90
CA GLY A 452 7.46 32.77 12.85
C GLY A 452 6.49 33.94 12.67
N LYS A 453 5.23 33.73 13.10
CA LYS A 453 4.14 34.72 13.28
C LYS A 453 3.45 35.29 12.00
N PRO A 454 2.17 35.71 12.14
CA PRO A 454 1.24 35.87 11.03
C PRO A 454 1.16 37.33 10.59
N SER A 455 1.64 37.67 9.38
CA SER A 455 1.17 38.83 8.57
C SER A 455 2.08 39.26 7.39
N GLN A 456 3.04 38.45 6.91
CA GLN A 456 3.81 38.83 5.72
C GLN A 456 3.82 37.76 4.60
N PRO A 457 3.78 38.16 3.32
CA PRO A 457 3.94 37.26 2.19
C PRO A 457 5.36 36.66 2.17
N LEU A 458 5.43 35.35 1.91
CA LEU A 458 6.66 34.56 1.81
C LEU A 458 7.61 35.16 0.76
N ILE A 459 8.68 35.80 1.19
CA ILE A 459 9.85 36.10 0.36
C ILE A 459 10.95 35.14 0.80
N CYS A 460 11.25 34.17 -0.06
CA CYS A 460 12.36 33.22 0.11
C CYS A 460 13.69 33.96 -0.07
N SER A 461 14.57 33.88 0.92
CA SER A 461 15.98 34.30 0.82
C SER A 461 16.88 33.26 1.45
#